data_AF-A0A7C1S0Y0-F1
#
_entry.id   AF-A0A7C1S0Y0-F1
#
_cell.length_a   1.000
_cell.length_b   1.000
_cell.length_c   1.000
_cell.angle_alpha   90.00
_cell.angle_beta   90.00
_cell.angle_gamma   90.00
#
_symmetry.space_group_name_H-M   'P 1'
#
loop_
_entity.id
_entity.type
_entity.pdbx_description
1 polymer ?
#
loop_
_entity_poly.entity_id
_entity_poly.type
_entity_poly.pdbx_seq_one_letter_code
_entity_poly.pdbx_strand_id
1 'polypeptide(L)'
;MNMLLVPILLLSIGVAWSQPRQRSLQPAMFPASNVVGIFHAFPSQSLDSSQCIIGYRVVIGDLLFRQRGGAVGEFVAYYTATIELRDTLGVVRYARVFRDSVIRRTLPDRFSPDATANLDTVTLANGTYTVSVDIMQEQRQRMLWQSSVALGSTPALLASASLAFASTLEHDARICLEPWGGVIPFGTRWVWALCAVPRSWSGRDELTVQARLVHQYYPFYRGEDTVVVTPPATDDRSIFVRPVGVIEPDVQQRRACLALLPSSQLRLVEALLDLRRAIPGDYVLDVIRPTTRDTLHLSFRIQWFAPPVQLFQSRYALAVMQYVLPDDEYRTLADTPDSDRVAAIIRWWQSQDPTPATRYNEAMVEYFRRALQARSSYATATESDGALTERGKIFILFGAPSRVETDLEPGRPGVEIWYYTNAVRKRFTFEVGQQGRYRLRKIESL
;
A
#
# COMPACT_ATOMS: atom_id res chain seq x y z
N MET A 1 -5.84 61.73 -37.69
CA MET A 1 -6.08 60.52 -38.50
C MET A 1 -5.07 59.47 -38.08
N ASN A 2 -5.56 58.47 -37.34
CA ASN A 2 -5.00 57.19 -36.90
C ASN A 2 -3.67 57.12 -36.11
N MET A 3 -3.87 57.20 -34.79
CA MET A 3 -3.15 56.54 -33.70
C MET A 3 -2.98 55.02 -33.97
N LEU A 4 -1.75 54.50 -33.86
CA LEU A 4 -1.47 53.06 -33.84
C LEU A 4 -1.09 52.67 -32.40
N LEU A 5 -2.04 52.07 -31.68
CA LEU A 5 -1.83 51.38 -30.41
C LEU A 5 -1.04 50.09 -30.67
N VAL A 6 0.10 49.93 -29.99
CA VAL A 6 0.80 48.65 -29.85
C VAL A 6 0.32 48.00 -28.55
N PRO A 7 -0.35 46.83 -28.58
CA PRO A 7 -0.75 46.16 -27.35
C PRO A 7 0.46 45.48 -26.70
N ILE A 8 0.79 45.90 -25.48
CA ILE A 8 1.73 45.22 -24.60
C ILE A 8 1.05 43.95 -24.08
N LEU A 9 1.45 42.80 -24.60
CA LEU A 9 1.07 41.48 -24.10
C LEU A 9 1.80 41.24 -22.76
N LEU A 10 1.08 41.45 -21.65
CA LEU A 10 1.48 40.98 -20.33
C LEU A 10 1.38 39.45 -20.28
N LEU A 11 2.49 38.78 -20.59
CA LEU A 11 2.68 37.35 -20.34
C LEU A 11 2.79 37.14 -18.82
N SER A 12 1.69 36.68 -18.22
CA SER A 12 1.66 36.12 -16.88
C SER A 12 2.44 34.81 -16.87
N ILE A 13 3.65 34.83 -16.31
CA ILE A 13 4.45 33.62 -16.11
C ILE A 13 3.83 32.86 -14.92
N GLY A 14 2.87 31.98 -15.22
CA GLY A 14 2.47 30.93 -14.29
C GLY A 14 3.61 29.94 -14.13
N VAL A 15 4.30 29.98 -12.99
CA VAL A 15 5.33 28.99 -12.64
C VAL A 15 4.62 27.65 -12.38
N ALA A 16 4.45 26.86 -13.42
CA ALA A 16 4.06 25.46 -13.30
C ALA A 16 5.25 24.70 -12.70
N TRP A 17 5.14 24.30 -11.44
CA TRP A 17 6.04 23.33 -10.84
C TRP A 17 5.89 22.00 -11.60
N SER A 18 6.71 21.81 -12.63
CA SER A 18 6.78 20.55 -13.34
C SER A 18 7.36 19.49 -12.41
N GLN A 19 6.61 18.41 -12.21
CA GLN A 19 7.13 17.24 -11.51
C GLN A 19 8.32 16.70 -12.31
N PRO A 20 9.50 16.48 -11.70
CA PRO A 20 10.63 15.93 -12.44
C PRO A 20 10.26 14.54 -12.97
N ARG A 21 10.29 14.38 -14.30
CA ARG A 21 10.24 13.07 -14.96
C ARG A 21 11.48 12.29 -14.58
N GLN A 22 11.42 11.49 -13.52
CA GLN A 22 12.40 10.43 -13.34
C GLN A 22 12.17 9.37 -14.41
N ARG A 23 13.24 9.11 -15.18
CA ARG A 23 13.33 8.03 -16.16
C ARG A 23 12.90 6.70 -15.52
N SER A 24 12.17 5.92 -16.31
CA SER A 24 11.63 4.60 -15.95
C SER A 24 12.62 3.74 -15.17
N LEU A 25 12.28 3.44 -13.92
CA LEU A 25 12.88 2.35 -13.15
C LEU A 25 12.45 1.03 -13.79
N GLN A 26 13.37 0.07 -13.85
CA GLN A 26 13.20 -1.23 -14.52
C GLN A 26 11.88 -1.92 -14.11
N PRO A 27 11.09 -2.45 -15.07
CA PRO A 27 9.69 -2.85 -14.82
C PRO A 27 9.50 -4.25 -14.21
N ALA A 28 10.53 -4.91 -13.67
CA ALA A 28 10.44 -6.35 -13.37
C ALA A 28 10.37 -6.75 -11.89
N MET A 29 10.51 -5.83 -10.92
CA MET A 29 10.61 -6.20 -9.49
C MET A 29 9.48 -5.64 -8.59
N PHE A 30 8.59 -4.80 -9.12
CA PHE A 30 7.51 -4.20 -8.34
C PHE A 30 6.17 -4.38 -9.06
N PRO A 31 5.11 -4.86 -8.38
CA PRO A 31 3.78 -4.79 -8.97
C PRO A 31 3.48 -3.33 -9.33
N ALA A 32 3.03 -3.12 -10.57
CA ALA A 32 3.00 -1.82 -11.23
C ALA A 32 1.98 -0.82 -10.65
N SER A 33 1.20 -1.19 -9.63
CA SER A 33 0.18 -0.29 -9.06
C SER A 33 -0.11 -0.63 -7.59
N ASN A 34 -0.18 0.39 -6.72
CA ASN A 34 -0.72 0.25 -5.36
C ASN A 34 -2.26 0.36 -5.37
N VAL A 35 -2.90 0.07 -6.50
CA VAL A 35 -4.36 -0.07 -6.60
C VAL A 35 -4.72 -1.54 -6.46
N VAL A 36 -5.72 -1.80 -5.63
CA VAL A 36 -6.25 -3.13 -5.36
C VAL A 36 -7.71 -3.14 -5.76
N GLY A 37 -8.09 -4.08 -6.62
CA GLY A 37 -9.49 -4.39 -6.85
C GLY A 37 -10.04 -5.28 -5.75
N ILE A 38 -11.26 -4.97 -5.32
CA ILE A 38 -11.96 -5.69 -4.26
C ILE A 38 -13.05 -6.49 -4.93
N PHE A 39 -13.05 -7.79 -4.72
CA PHE A 39 -14.08 -8.68 -5.22
C PHE A 39 -14.27 -9.82 -4.22
N HIS A 40 -15.50 -9.96 -3.72
CA HIS A 40 -15.94 -11.11 -2.95
C HIS A 40 -17.33 -11.51 -3.44
N ALA A 41 -17.58 -12.79 -3.64
CA ALA A 41 -18.88 -13.29 -4.05
C ALA A 41 -19.41 -14.32 -3.06
N PHE A 42 -20.71 -14.22 -2.82
CA PHE A 42 -21.44 -15.05 -1.87
C PHE A 42 -22.70 -15.59 -2.54
N PRO A 43 -23.24 -16.74 -2.10
CA PRO A 43 -24.44 -17.31 -2.67
C PRO A 43 -25.61 -16.33 -2.59
N SER A 44 -26.35 -16.23 -3.69
CA SER A 44 -27.62 -15.50 -3.72
C SER A 44 -28.79 -16.42 -3.35
N GLN A 45 -30.02 -15.91 -3.36
CA GLN A 45 -31.23 -16.75 -3.20
C GLN A 45 -31.45 -17.71 -4.37
N SER A 46 -30.85 -17.43 -5.55
CA SER A 46 -30.90 -18.29 -6.72
C SER A 46 -29.61 -19.11 -6.85
N LEU A 47 -29.74 -20.36 -7.32
CA LEU A 47 -28.61 -21.27 -7.54
C LEU A 47 -27.73 -20.85 -8.73
N ASP A 48 -28.25 -20.03 -9.63
CA ASP A 48 -27.58 -19.63 -10.88
C ASP A 48 -26.89 -18.25 -10.78
N SER A 49 -26.94 -17.62 -9.61
CA SER A 49 -26.34 -16.31 -9.39
C SER A 49 -25.64 -16.17 -8.04
N SER A 50 -24.71 -15.23 -7.99
CA SER A 50 -23.95 -14.87 -6.81
C SER A 50 -24.10 -13.37 -6.52
N GLN A 51 -24.24 -13.02 -5.25
CA GLN A 51 -24.21 -11.64 -4.79
C GLN A 51 -22.76 -11.25 -4.50
N CYS A 52 -22.29 -10.21 -5.16
CA CYS A 52 -20.89 -9.82 -5.17
C CYS A 52 -20.73 -8.45 -4.52
N ILE A 53 -19.70 -8.32 -3.68
CA ILE A 53 -19.10 -7.05 -3.27
C ILE A 53 -17.99 -6.77 -4.26
N ILE A 54 -18.04 -5.59 -4.85
CA ILE A 54 -17.01 -5.11 -5.77
C ILE A 54 -16.48 -3.77 -5.28
N GLY A 55 -15.25 -3.42 -5.64
CA GLY A 55 -14.70 -2.15 -5.23
C GLY A 55 -13.26 -1.95 -5.65
N TYR A 56 -12.68 -0.89 -5.12
CA TYR A 56 -11.26 -0.63 -5.25
C TYR A 56 -10.71 0.02 -3.99
N ARG A 57 -9.39 -0.09 -3.83
CA ARG A 57 -8.58 0.68 -2.89
C ARG A 57 -7.38 1.23 -3.65
N VAL A 58 -7.09 2.51 -3.46
CA VAL A 58 -5.97 3.20 -4.11
C VAL A 58 -5.16 3.96 -3.07
N VAL A 59 -3.84 3.74 -3.05
CA VAL A 59 -2.92 4.51 -2.22
C VAL A 59 -2.91 5.97 -2.68
N ILE A 60 -3.11 6.87 -1.73
CA ILE A 60 -3.26 8.31 -1.98
C ILE A 60 -1.99 8.89 -2.62
N GLY A 61 -0.82 8.36 -2.24
CA GLY A 61 0.47 8.75 -2.79
C GLY A 61 0.62 8.59 -4.30
N ASP A 62 -0.15 7.70 -4.93
CA ASP A 62 -0.13 7.48 -6.38
C ASP A 62 -1.01 8.46 -7.17
N LEU A 63 -1.89 9.18 -6.47
CA LEU A 63 -2.77 10.17 -7.07
C LEU A 63 -2.03 11.48 -7.37
N LEU A 64 -2.40 12.11 -8.48
CA LEU A 64 -1.92 13.44 -8.84
C LEU A 64 -2.73 14.51 -8.11
N PHE A 65 -2.06 15.26 -7.25
CA PHE A 65 -2.61 16.41 -6.54
C PHE A 65 -2.33 17.71 -7.27
N ARG A 66 -3.29 18.63 -7.19
CA ARG A 66 -3.18 20.02 -7.63
C ARG A 66 -3.50 20.95 -6.47
N GLN A 67 -2.84 22.10 -6.42
CA GLN A 67 -3.17 23.12 -5.44
C GLN A 67 -4.49 23.79 -5.80
N ARG A 68 -5.41 23.91 -4.83
CA ARG A 68 -6.69 24.59 -4.95
C ARG A 68 -6.47 26.08 -4.64
N GLY A 69 -7.01 26.97 -5.47
CA GLY A 69 -6.92 28.41 -5.23
C GLY A 69 -7.68 28.82 -3.97
N GLY A 70 -6.97 29.42 -2.99
CA GLY A 70 -7.52 29.88 -1.71
C GLY A 70 -6.41 30.34 -0.75
N ALA A 71 -6.77 31.09 0.30
CA ALA A 71 -5.82 31.69 1.26
C ALA A 71 -5.01 30.65 2.07
N VAL A 72 -5.54 29.45 2.23
CA VAL A 72 -4.84 28.27 2.77
C VAL A 72 -4.78 27.28 1.61
N GLY A 73 -3.61 27.13 0.98
CA GLY A 73 -3.46 26.30 -0.22
C GLY A 73 -3.72 24.82 0.06
N GLU A 74 -4.96 24.37 -0.15
CA GLU A 74 -5.30 22.94 -0.10
C GLU A 74 -4.79 22.21 -1.33
N PHE A 75 -4.47 20.94 -1.20
CA PHE A 75 -4.17 20.04 -2.30
C PHE A 75 -5.38 19.14 -2.55
N VAL A 76 -5.81 19.05 -3.80
CA VAL A 76 -6.91 18.18 -4.23
C VAL A 76 -6.47 17.27 -5.37
N ALA A 77 -6.82 15.99 -5.27
CA ALA A 77 -6.69 15.02 -6.34
C ALA A 77 -8.08 14.58 -6.79
N TYR A 78 -8.47 14.94 -8.02
CA TYR A 78 -9.68 14.41 -8.66
C TYR A 78 -9.31 13.17 -9.47
N TYR A 79 -10.13 12.13 -9.38
CA TYR A 79 -9.93 10.90 -10.15
C TYR A 79 -11.26 10.21 -10.44
N THR A 80 -11.26 9.42 -11.51
CA THR A 80 -12.37 8.54 -11.86
C THR A 80 -11.88 7.11 -11.75
N ALA A 81 -12.55 6.31 -10.95
CA ALA A 81 -12.32 4.87 -10.87
C ALA A 81 -13.43 4.12 -11.59
N THR A 82 -13.07 3.31 -12.57
CA THR A 82 -14.01 2.48 -13.34
C THR A 82 -13.76 1.03 -13.00
N ILE A 83 -14.79 0.35 -12.50
CA ILE A 83 -14.79 -1.11 -12.32
C ILE A 83 -15.57 -1.71 -13.47
N GLU A 84 -14.97 -2.66 -14.20
CA GLU A 84 -15.66 -3.43 -15.24
C GLU A 84 -15.52 -4.92 -14.98
N LEU A 85 -16.58 -5.66 -15.27
CA LEU A 85 -16.61 -7.11 -15.23
C LEU A 85 -17.00 -7.63 -16.59
N ARG A 86 -16.04 -8.32 -17.23
CA ARG A 86 -16.19 -8.89 -18.57
C ARG A 86 -16.29 -10.39 -18.48
N ASP A 87 -17.23 -10.99 -19.18
CA ASP A 87 -17.28 -12.45 -19.29
C ASP A 87 -16.15 -13.00 -20.18
N THR A 88 -16.11 -14.33 -20.36
CA THR A 88 -15.10 -15.00 -21.19
C THR A 88 -15.18 -14.65 -22.68
N LEU A 89 -16.29 -14.06 -23.14
CA LEU A 89 -16.45 -13.57 -24.51
C LEU A 89 -16.04 -12.09 -24.64
N GLY A 90 -15.58 -11.47 -23.55
CA GLY A 90 -15.19 -10.06 -23.49
C GLY A 90 -16.36 -9.08 -23.34
N VAL A 91 -17.59 -9.59 -23.18
CA VAL A 91 -18.80 -8.77 -23.02
C VAL A 91 -18.83 -8.20 -21.62
N VAL A 92 -18.97 -6.86 -21.51
CA VAL A 92 -19.15 -6.19 -20.23
C VAL A 92 -20.52 -6.56 -19.67
N ARG A 93 -20.53 -7.36 -18.60
CA ARG A 93 -21.75 -7.75 -17.89
C ARG A 93 -22.11 -6.77 -16.78
N TYR A 94 -21.12 -6.03 -16.29
CA TYR A 94 -21.32 -4.97 -15.32
C TYR A 94 -20.22 -3.93 -15.43
N ALA A 95 -20.58 -2.66 -15.23
CA ALA A 95 -19.62 -1.58 -15.06
C ALA A 95 -20.11 -0.56 -14.04
N ARG A 96 -19.20 -0.01 -13.24
CA ARG A 96 -19.46 1.04 -12.27
C ARG A 96 -18.39 2.12 -12.34
N VAL A 97 -18.83 3.36 -12.39
CA VAL A 97 -17.95 4.54 -12.42
C VAL A 97 -18.09 5.30 -11.10
N PHE A 98 -16.97 5.51 -10.42
CA PHE A 98 -16.86 6.34 -9.22
C PHE A 98 -16.10 7.61 -9.58
N ARG A 99 -16.73 8.77 -9.39
CA ARG A 99 -16.06 10.07 -9.51
C ARG A 99 -15.78 10.55 -8.09
N ASP A 100 -14.51 10.57 -7.69
CA ASP A 100 -14.12 10.84 -6.30
C ASP A 100 -12.99 11.88 -6.26
N SER A 101 -12.74 12.40 -5.06
CA SER A 101 -11.68 13.36 -4.79
C SER A 101 -11.06 13.15 -3.42
N VAL A 102 -9.75 13.37 -3.32
CA VAL A 102 -9.04 13.42 -2.05
C VAL A 102 -8.56 14.84 -1.81
N ILE A 103 -8.91 15.42 -0.66
CA ILE A 103 -8.49 16.76 -0.24
C ILE A 103 -7.54 16.63 0.95
N ARG A 104 -6.44 17.38 0.93
CA ARG A 104 -5.40 17.40 1.95
C ARG A 104 -4.88 18.82 2.16
N ARG A 105 -4.51 19.16 3.40
CA ARG A 105 -3.94 20.48 3.73
C ARG A 105 -2.50 20.62 3.27
N THR A 106 -1.78 19.51 3.21
CA THR A 106 -0.39 19.43 2.71
C THR A 106 -0.33 18.41 1.60
N LEU A 107 0.65 18.56 0.69
CA LEU A 107 0.89 17.56 -0.34
C LEU A 107 1.20 16.21 0.33
N PRO A 108 0.46 15.14 0.03
CA PRO A 108 0.68 13.84 0.65
C PRO A 108 2.06 13.29 0.33
N ASP A 109 2.62 12.55 1.29
CA ASP A 109 3.78 11.73 1.02
C ASP A 109 3.38 10.62 0.05
N ARG A 110 4.12 10.50 -1.06
CA ARG A 110 3.89 9.47 -2.09
C ARG A 110 4.06 8.04 -1.56
N PHE A 111 4.75 7.90 -0.44
CA PHE A 111 5.02 6.61 0.20
C PHE A 111 4.17 6.37 1.44
N SER A 112 3.23 7.28 1.74
CA SER A 112 2.24 7.03 2.78
C SER A 112 1.40 5.81 2.40
N PRO A 113 1.18 4.86 3.32
CA PRO A 113 0.25 3.74 3.09
C PRO A 113 -1.21 4.21 3.12
N ASP A 114 -1.47 5.50 3.38
CA ASP A 114 -2.81 6.08 3.35
C ASP A 114 -3.47 5.79 2.01
N ALA A 115 -4.69 5.28 2.07
CA ALA A 115 -5.45 4.92 0.90
C ALA A 115 -6.88 5.45 1.01
N THR A 116 -7.53 5.55 -0.14
CA THR A 116 -8.98 5.70 -0.23
C THR A 116 -9.55 4.46 -0.91
N ALA A 117 -10.79 4.11 -0.59
CA ALA A 117 -11.45 2.93 -1.14
C ALA A 117 -12.92 3.23 -1.44
N ASN A 118 -13.55 2.51 -2.34
CA ASN A 118 -15.00 2.53 -2.53
C ASN A 118 -15.49 1.13 -2.85
N LEU A 119 -16.73 0.85 -2.47
CA LEU A 119 -17.39 -0.44 -2.67
C LEU A 119 -18.77 -0.24 -3.29
N ASP A 120 -19.24 -1.25 -4.02
CA ASP A 120 -20.61 -1.40 -4.51
C ASP A 120 -21.01 -2.88 -4.39
N THR A 121 -22.31 -3.17 -4.51
CA THR A 121 -22.82 -4.54 -4.53
C THR A 121 -23.58 -4.82 -5.82
N VAL A 122 -23.41 -6.00 -6.39
CA VAL A 122 -24.05 -6.43 -7.65
C VAL A 122 -24.44 -7.89 -7.56
N THR A 123 -25.51 -8.28 -8.25
CA THR A 123 -25.83 -9.70 -8.48
C THR A 123 -25.39 -10.10 -9.87
N LEU A 124 -24.59 -11.17 -9.98
CA LEU A 124 -24.06 -11.68 -11.25
C LEU A 124 -24.47 -13.12 -11.45
N ALA A 125 -24.68 -13.52 -12.70
CA ALA A 125 -24.84 -14.92 -13.05
C ALA A 125 -23.55 -15.69 -12.73
N ASN A 126 -23.68 -16.99 -12.47
CA ASN A 126 -22.52 -17.87 -12.32
C ASN A 126 -21.77 -17.98 -13.65
N GLY A 127 -20.45 -18.01 -13.59
CA GLY A 127 -19.57 -17.93 -14.76
C GLY A 127 -18.22 -17.32 -14.42
N THR A 128 -17.34 -17.24 -15.43
CA THR A 128 -16.00 -16.67 -15.26
C THR A 128 -15.97 -15.24 -15.78
N TYR A 129 -15.38 -14.36 -14.96
CA TYR A 129 -15.27 -12.93 -15.22
C TYR A 129 -13.82 -12.48 -15.12
N THR A 130 -13.46 -11.50 -15.95
CA THR A 130 -12.28 -10.65 -15.73
C THR A 130 -12.78 -9.36 -15.09
N VAL A 131 -12.26 -9.06 -13.89
CA VAL A 131 -12.53 -7.84 -13.14
C VAL A 131 -11.39 -6.88 -13.40
N SER A 132 -11.69 -5.66 -13.85
CA SER A 132 -10.70 -4.61 -14.02
C SER A 132 -11.08 -3.37 -13.24
N VAL A 133 -10.08 -2.76 -12.60
CA VAL A 133 -10.18 -1.44 -11.96
C VAL A 133 -9.22 -0.51 -12.68
N ASP A 134 -9.78 0.50 -13.36
CA ASP A 134 -9.03 1.56 -14.04
C ASP A 134 -9.16 2.86 -13.24
N ILE A 135 -8.03 3.48 -12.89
CA ILE A 135 -7.98 4.81 -12.30
C ILE A 135 -7.52 5.80 -13.36
N MET A 136 -8.40 6.73 -13.71
CA MET A 136 -8.14 7.82 -14.66
C MET A 136 -7.96 9.16 -13.93
N GLN A 137 -6.95 9.93 -14.34
CA GLN A 137 -6.79 11.34 -13.98
C GLN A 137 -6.34 12.13 -15.21
N GLU A 138 -6.83 13.37 -15.35
CA GLU A 138 -6.43 14.26 -16.45
C GLU A 138 -6.59 13.60 -17.85
N GLN A 139 -7.67 12.84 -18.03
CA GLN A 139 -7.96 12.07 -19.26
C GLN A 139 -6.91 11.01 -19.63
N ARG A 140 -6.05 10.61 -18.69
CA ARG A 140 -5.09 9.53 -18.87
C ARG A 140 -5.35 8.41 -17.89
N GLN A 141 -5.25 7.17 -18.37
CA GLN A 141 -5.17 6.00 -17.52
C GLN A 141 -3.88 6.08 -16.70
N ARG A 142 -4.03 6.12 -15.38
CA ARG A 142 -2.91 6.24 -14.43
C ARG A 142 -2.53 4.91 -13.84
N MET A 143 -3.53 4.10 -13.50
CA MET A 143 -3.35 2.81 -12.86
C MET A 143 -4.38 1.84 -13.39
N LEU A 144 -3.98 0.58 -13.53
CA LEU A 144 -4.85 -0.52 -13.89
C LEU A 144 -4.55 -1.69 -12.96
N TRP A 145 -5.61 -2.30 -12.47
CA TRP A 145 -5.57 -3.59 -11.80
C TRP A 145 -6.53 -4.53 -12.51
N GLN A 146 -6.15 -5.78 -12.65
CA GLN A 146 -6.97 -6.81 -13.27
C GLN A 146 -6.80 -8.13 -12.53
N SER A 147 -7.90 -8.88 -12.43
CA SER A 147 -7.91 -10.25 -11.92
C SER A 147 -9.02 -11.03 -12.61
N SER A 148 -8.92 -12.36 -12.60
CA SER A 148 -10.02 -13.25 -12.99
C SER A 148 -10.70 -13.81 -11.75
N VAL A 149 -12.01 -14.03 -11.85
CA VAL A 149 -12.82 -14.70 -10.83
C VAL A 149 -13.81 -15.64 -11.49
N ALA A 150 -14.03 -16.80 -10.90
CA ALA A 150 -15.02 -17.77 -11.34
C ALA A 150 -16.10 -17.92 -10.26
N LEU A 151 -17.35 -17.74 -10.68
CA LEU A 151 -18.54 -17.82 -9.84
C LEU A 151 -19.26 -19.13 -10.10
N GLY A 152 -19.69 -19.81 -9.04
CA GLY A 152 -20.43 -21.06 -9.17
C GLY A 152 -20.76 -21.66 -7.81
N SER A 153 -21.55 -22.74 -7.86
CA SER A 153 -22.07 -23.44 -6.69
C SER A 153 -21.20 -24.62 -6.24
N THR A 154 -20.13 -24.96 -6.99
CA THR A 154 -19.20 -26.01 -6.57
C THR A 154 -18.44 -25.57 -5.31
N PRO A 155 -18.03 -26.50 -4.42
CA PRO A 155 -17.32 -26.14 -3.19
C PRO A 155 -16.08 -25.27 -3.44
N ALA A 156 -15.29 -25.58 -4.48
CA ALA A 156 -14.08 -24.84 -4.82
C ALA A 156 -14.37 -23.42 -5.32
N LEU A 157 -15.35 -23.24 -6.21
CA LEU A 157 -15.72 -21.92 -6.73
C LEU A 157 -16.31 -21.05 -5.62
N LEU A 158 -17.20 -21.63 -4.80
CA LEU A 158 -17.81 -20.93 -3.68
C LEU A 158 -16.76 -20.49 -2.65
N ALA A 159 -15.90 -21.39 -2.20
CA ALA A 159 -14.90 -21.07 -1.19
C ALA A 159 -13.88 -20.04 -1.71
N SER A 160 -13.46 -20.18 -2.97
CA SER A 160 -12.50 -19.25 -3.59
C SER A 160 -13.09 -17.85 -3.76
N ALA A 161 -14.32 -17.75 -4.28
CA ALA A 161 -14.96 -16.46 -4.51
C ALA A 161 -15.41 -15.76 -3.21
N SER A 162 -15.70 -16.52 -2.15
CA SER A 162 -16.10 -15.98 -0.84
C SER A 162 -14.93 -15.71 0.12
N LEU A 163 -13.70 -16.07 -0.26
CA LEU A 163 -12.52 -15.83 0.58
C LEU A 163 -12.40 -14.34 0.90
N ALA A 164 -12.38 -14.03 2.19
CA ALA A 164 -12.28 -12.68 2.71
C ALA A 164 -11.39 -12.63 3.95
N PHE A 165 -10.90 -11.43 4.26
CA PHE A 165 -10.01 -11.19 5.38
C PHE A 165 -10.56 -10.13 6.33
N ALA A 166 -10.47 -10.39 7.63
CA ALA A 166 -10.91 -9.46 8.67
C ALA A 166 -9.84 -9.32 9.77
N SER A 167 -9.59 -8.09 10.23
CA SER A 167 -8.63 -7.82 11.30
C SER A 167 -9.18 -8.19 12.68
N THR A 168 -10.49 -8.08 12.85
CA THR A 168 -11.22 -8.54 14.04
C THR A 168 -12.39 -9.42 13.62
N LEU A 169 -12.72 -10.37 14.49
CA LEU A 169 -13.90 -11.21 14.35
C LEU A 169 -14.67 -11.12 15.65
N GLU A 170 -15.78 -10.37 15.62
CA GLU A 170 -16.74 -10.37 16.70
C GLU A 170 -17.80 -11.42 16.32
N HIS A 171 -18.00 -12.45 17.15
CA HIS A 171 -19.03 -13.48 16.91
C HIS A 171 -20.47 -12.97 17.04
N ASP A 172 -20.66 -11.65 17.06
CA ASP A 172 -21.94 -10.98 16.93
C ASP A 172 -22.59 -11.26 15.55
N ALA A 173 -23.75 -10.66 15.27
CA ALA A 173 -24.49 -10.92 14.03
C ALA A 173 -23.81 -10.37 12.75
N ARG A 174 -22.60 -9.80 12.82
CA ARG A 174 -21.95 -9.08 11.72
C ARG A 174 -20.42 -9.22 11.72
N ILE A 175 -19.84 -9.28 10.51
CA ILE A 175 -18.39 -9.22 10.28
C ILE A 175 -18.10 -8.04 9.37
N CYS A 176 -17.13 -7.18 9.71
CA CYS A 176 -16.72 -6.08 8.84
C CYS A 176 -15.37 -6.39 8.17
N LEU A 177 -15.40 -6.44 6.84
CA LEU A 177 -14.24 -6.65 6.00
C LEU A 177 -13.51 -5.34 5.72
N GLU A 178 -12.19 -5.42 5.77
CA GLU A 178 -11.35 -4.35 5.26
C GLU A 178 -11.30 -4.38 3.72
N PRO A 179 -11.18 -3.23 3.05
CA PRO A 179 -11.25 -3.13 1.60
C PRO A 179 -9.93 -3.55 0.92
N TRP A 180 -9.46 -4.77 1.17
CA TRP A 180 -8.23 -5.32 0.58
C TRP A 180 -8.47 -6.47 -0.41
N GLY A 181 -9.71 -6.93 -0.59
CA GLY A 181 -10.00 -8.05 -1.50
C GLY A 181 -9.24 -9.32 -1.08
N GLY A 182 -8.59 -9.98 -2.04
CA GLY A 182 -7.72 -11.14 -1.81
C GLY A 182 -6.28 -10.80 -1.41
N VAL A 183 -6.02 -9.57 -0.94
CA VAL A 183 -4.69 -9.06 -0.61
C VAL A 183 -4.56 -8.80 0.88
N ILE A 184 -3.39 -9.07 1.46
CA ILE A 184 -3.04 -8.74 2.83
C ILE A 184 -1.81 -7.83 2.82
N PRO A 185 -1.81 -6.68 3.52
CA PRO A 185 -0.62 -5.83 3.64
C PRO A 185 0.54 -6.54 4.35
N PHE A 186 1.75 -6.41 3.79
CA PHE A 186 2.97 -6.87 4.44
C PHE A 186 3.21 -6.13 5.77
N GLY A 187 3.56 -6.86 6.83
CA GLY A 187 3.64 -6.34 8.20
C GLY A 187 2.35 -6.56 9.02
N THR A 188 1.29 -7.11 8.41
CA THR A 188 0.14 -7.61 9.17
C THR A 188 0.60 -8.73 10.12
N ARG A 189 0.24 -8.65 11.40
CA ARG A 189 0.64 -9.65 12.40
C ARG A 189 -0.29 -10.85 12.41
N TRP A 190 -1.59 -10.59 12.38
CA TRP A 190 -2.63 -11.61 12.38
C TRP A 190 -3.82 -11.14 11.54
N VAL A 191 -4.53 -12.10 10.95
CA VAL A 191 -5.77 -11.82 10.22
C VAL A 191 -6.67 -13.06 10.24
N TRP A 192 -7.97 -12.84 10.30
CA TRP A 192 -8.95 -13.91 10.11
C TRP A 192 -9.16 -14.14 8.61
N ALA A 193 -8.94 -15.37 8.17
CA ALA A 193 -9.38 -15.85 6.87
C ALA A 193 -10.77 -16.47 7.01
N LEU A 194 -11.68 -16.04 6.15
CA LEU A 194 -13.09 -16.41 6.17
C LEU A 194 -13.48 -16.92 4.79
N CYS A 195 -14.12 -18.08 4.71
CA CYS A 195 -14.72 -18.55 3.46
C CYS A 195 -15.97 -19.40 3.71
N ALA A 196 -16.92 -19.34 2.78
CA ALA A 196 -18.11 -20.15 2.81
C ALA A 196 -17.84 -21.51 2.14
N VAL A 197 -18.27 -22.59 2.79
CA VAL A 197 -18.25 -23.94 2.21
C VAL A 197 -19.63 -24.59 2.28
N PRO A 198 -20.00 -25.47 1.34
CA PRO A 198 -21.25 -26.21 1.45
C PRO A 198 -21.25 -27.11 2.70
N ARG A 199 -22.37 -27.18 3.43
CA ARG A 199 -22.56 -28.14 4.54
C ARG A 199 -22.46 -29.59 4.07
N SER A 200 -22.85 -29.88 2.82
CA SER A 200 -22.64 -31.20 2.21
C SER A 200 -21.15 -31.52 2.02
N TRP A 201 -20.29 -30.49 1.89
CA TRP A 201 -18.85 -30.66 1.78
C TRP A 201 -18.18 -30.72 3.16
N SER A 202 -18.58 -29.93 4.14
CA SER A 202 -17.95 -29.98 5.48
C SER A 202 -18.53 -31.06 6.40
N GLY A 203 -19.79 -31.46 6.20
CA GLY A 203 -20.45 -32.49 6.99
C GLY A 203 -20.41 -32.20 8.49
N ARG A 204 -19.93 -33.17 9.27
CA ARG A 204 -19.61 -33.03 10.70
C ARG A 204 -18.10 -32.95 10.95
N ASP A 205 -17.31 -32.80 9.90
CA ASP A 205 -15.86 -32.94 10.00
C ASP A 205 -15.24 -31.70 10.64
N GLU A 206 -14.25 -31.95 11.51
CA GLU A 206 -13.31 -30.92 11.93
C GLU A 206 -12.36 -30.65 10.76
N LEU A 207 -12.55 -29.53 10.09
CA LEU A 207 -11.69 -29.13 8.97
C LEU A 207 -10.28 -28.79 9.49
N THR A 208 -9.30 -28.87 8.61
CA THR A 208 -7.95 -28.37 8.90
C THR A 208 -7.57 -27.35 7.85
N VAL A 209 -6.92 -26.26 8.26
CA VAL A 209 -6.47 -25.20 7.36
C VAL A 209 -4.96 -25.06 7.46
N GLN A 210 -4.30 -24.97 6.31
CA GLN A 210 -2.87 -24.67 6.21
C GLN A 210 -2.65 -23.60 5.14
N ALA A 211 -1.61 -22.80 5.28
CA ALA A 211 -1.22 -21.80 4.28
C ALA A 211 0.21 -22.06 3.83
N ARG A 212 0.43 -21.98 2.52
CA ARG A 212 1.74 -22.21 1.90
C ARG A 212 2.10 -21.12 0.91
N LEU A 213 3.35 -20.69 0.95
CA LEU A 213 3.93 -19.77 -0.04
C LEU A 213 4.12 -20.53 -1.37
N VAL A 214 3.62 -19.96 -2.46
CA VAL A 214 3.74 -20.52 -3.81
C VAL A 214 4.74 -19.74 -4.65
N HIS A 215 4.71 -18.41 -4.54
CA HIS A 215 5.62 -17.55 -5.29
C HIS A 215 6.08 -16.38 -4.44
N GLN A 216 7.40 -16.21 -4.32
CA GLN A 216 8.03 -15.13 -3.56
C GLN A 216 8.34 -13.95 -4.47
N TYR A 217 7.97 -12.73 -4.06
CA TYR A 217 8.23 -11.53 -4.87
C TYR A 217 9.65 -10.97 -4.73
N TYR A 218 10.28 -11.20 -3.57
CA TYR A 218 11.55 -10.56 -3.20
C TYR A 218 12.60 -11.60 -2.82
N PRO A 219 13.54 -11.97 -3.72
CA PRO A 219 14.48 -13.08 -3.51
C PRO A 219 15.42 -12.96 -2.31
N PHE A 220 15.51 -11.79 -1.68
CA PHE A 220 16.40 -11.55 -0.53
C PHE A 220 15.86 -12.09 0.79
N TYR A 221 14.56 -12.39 0.92
CA TYR A 221 14.08 -13.19 2.05
C TYR A 221 14.49 -14.65 1.81
N ARG A 222 15.24 -15.26 2.73
CA ARG A 222 15.69 -16.68 2.64
C ARG A 222 15.11 -17.47 3.81
N GLY A 223 14.56 -18.67 3.57
CA GLY A 223 14.16 -19.63 4.62
C GLY A 223 12.72 -20.17 4.54
N GLU A 224 12.32 -20.94 5.57
CA GLU A 224 10.94 -21.42 5.79
C GLU A 224 10.07 -20.29 6.36
N ASP A 225 9.66 -19.36 5.49
CA ASP A 225 8.66 -18.36 5.85
C ASP A 225 7.30 -19.06 5.90
N THR A 226 6.77 -19.14 7.11
CA THR A 226 5.57 -19.92 7.44
C THR A 226 4.44 -18.99 7.84
N VAL A 227 3.26 -19.28 7.33
CA VAL A 227 2.01 -18.78 7.89
C VAL A 227 1.53 -19.85 8.86
N VAL A 228 1.53 -19.55 10.15
CA VAL A 228 1.00 -20.48 11.15
C VAL A 228 -0.51 -20.28 11.19
N VAL A 229 -1.25 -21.38 11.09
CA VAL A 229 -2.71 -21.34 11.10
C VAL A 229 -3.19 -21.98 12.39
N THR A 230 -4.03 -21.28 13.14
CA THR A 230 -4.75 -21.89 14.27
C THR A 230 -5.75 -22.94 13.74
N PRO A 231 -6.08 -23.99 14.51
CA PRO A 231 -7.14 -24.91 14.14
C PRO A 231 -8.40 -24.13 13.76
N PRO A 232 -9.02 -24.38 12.60
CA PRO A 232 -10.14 -23.56 12.16
C PRO A 232 -11.34 -23.77 13.08
N ALA A 233 -12.02 -22.68 13.41
CA ALA A 233 -13.34 -22.74 13.99
C ALA A 233 -14.39 -22.81 12.87
N THR A 234 -15.52 -23.42 13.17
CA THR A 234 -16.61 -23.56 12.21
C THR A 234 -17.92 -23.09 12.84
N ASP A 235 -18.51 -22.03 12.29
CA ASP A 235 -19.78 -21.45 12.74
C ASP A 235 -20.96 -22.09 11.95
N ASP A 236 -22.06 -22.38 12.62
CA ASP A 236 -23.30 -22.88 11.98
C ASP A 236 -24.04 -21.80 11.18
N ARG A 237 -23.67 -20.53 11.38
CA ARG A 237 -24.04 -19.40 10.55
C ARG A 237 -23.11 -19.34 9.33
N SER A 238 -23.59 -18.74 8.25
CA SER A 238 -22.79 -18.44 7.08
C SER A 238 -22.84 -16.95 6.78
N ILE A 239 -21.84 -16.49 6.03
CA ILE A 239 -21.84 -15.15 5.47
C ILE A 239 -22.94 -15.04 4.43
N PHE A 240 -23.83 -14.07 4.60
CA PHE A 240 -24.73 -13.60 3.56
C PHE A 240 -24.55 -12.11 3.37
N VAL A 241 -24.62 -11.66 2.12
CA VAL A 241 -24.63 -10.24 1.82
C VAL A 241 -26.03 -9.69 2.08
N ARG A 242 -26.34 -9.39 3.34
CA ARG A 242 -27.33 -8.35 3.63
C ARG A 242 -26.57 -7.04 3.70
N PRO A 243 -26.88 -6.04 2.85
CA PRO A 243 -26.27 -4.72 2.99
C PRO A 243 -26.71 -4.15 4.33
N VAL A 244 -25.85 -4.26 5.33
CA VAL A 244 -26.04 -3.55 6.58
C VAL A 244 -25.56 -2.15 6.33
N GLY A 245 -26.53 -1.30 6.01
CA GLY A 245 -26.38 0.13 6.08
C GLY A 245 -25.51 0.70 4.97
N VAL A 246 -25.85 1.92 4.62
CA VAL A 246 -24.98 2.89 3.96
C VAL A 246 -23.54 2.67 4.44
N ILE A 247 -22.58 2.58 3.50
CA ILE A 247 -21.18 2.88 3.80
C ILE A 247 -21.22 4.34 4.28
N GLU A 248 -21.41 4.55 5.58
CA GLU A 248 -21.48 5.88 6.15
C GLU A 248 -20.13 6.51 5.88
N PRO A 249 -20.09 7.66 5.16
CA PRO A 249 -18.87 8.40 5.00
C PRO A 249 -18.56 9.07 6.34
N ASP A 250 -18.13 8.28 7.32
CA ASP A 250 -17.06 8.77 8.18
C ASP A 250 -15.78 8.70 7.35
N VAL A 251 -15.03 9.79 7.37
CA VAL A 251 -13.99 10.17 6.40
C VAL A 251 -12.77 9.22 6.41
N GLN A 252 -12.81 8.09 7.14
CA GLN A 252 -11.63 7.26 7.37
C GLN A 252 -11.74 5.75 7.11
N GLN A 253 -12.87 5.06 7.32
CA GLN A 253 -12.80 3.58 7.41
C GLN A 253 -13.49 2.74 6.32
N ARG A 254 -14.49 3.26 5.58
CA ARG A 254 -15.12 2.63 4.38
C ARG A 254 -15.06 1.07 4.33
N ARG A 255 -15.57 0.40 5.37
CA ARG A 255 -15.60 -1.08 5.53
C ARG A 255 -16.87 -1.67 4.91
N ALA A 256 -16.82 -2.93 4.48
CA ALA A 256 -18.03 -3.69 4.13
C ALA A 256 -18.44 -4.59 5.29
N CYS A 257 -19.59 -4.34 5.90
CA CYS A 257 -20.11 -5.18 6.97
C CYS A 257 -21.13 -6.19 6.43
N LEU A 258 -20.86 -7.45 6.68
CA LEU A 258 -21.61 -8.62 6.26
C LEU A 258 -22.43 -9.16 7.43
N ALA A 259 -23.67 -9.58 7.18
CA ALA A 259 -24.48 -10.23 8.20
C ALA A 259 -24.17 -11.73 8.23
N LEU A 260 -24.04 -12.27 9.44
CA LEU A 260 -24.00 -13.71 9.67
C LEU A 260 -25.44 -14.20 9.87
N LEU A 261 -25.94 -15.01 8.93
CA LEU A 261 -27.27 -15.59 9.03
C LEU A 261 -27.17 -17.12 9.18
N PRO A 262 -28.05 -17.76 9.96
CA PRO A 262 -28.16 -19.21 9.99
C PRO A 262 -28.37 -19.77 8.57
N SER A 263 -27.66 -20.85 8.23
CA SER A 263 -27.82 -21.54 6.94
C SER A 263 -27.84 -23.04 7.13
N SER A 264 -28.79 -23.72 6.48
CA SER A 264 -28.84 -25.18 6.38
C SER A 264 -28.04 -25.73 5.19
N GLN A 265 -27.51 -24.85 4.33
CA GLN A 265 -26.78 -25.24 3.12
C GLN A 265 -25.29 -24.91 3.19
N LEU A 266 -24.92 -23.89 3.96
CA LEU A 266 -23.57 -23.32 4.00
C LEU A 266 -23.05 -23.30 5.43
N ARG A 267 -21.73 -23.30 5.54
CA ARG A 267 -20.99 -23.15 6.79
C ARG A 267 -19.88 -22.12 6.58
N LEU A 268 -19.62 -21.30 7.58
CA LEU A 268 -18.46 -20.42 7.58
C LEU A 268 -17.26 -21.17 8.16
N VAL A 269 -16.15 -21.15 7.43
CA VAL A 269 -14.84 -21.58 7.91
C VAL A 269 -14.07 -20.33 8.37
N GLU A 270 -13.59 -20.36 9.61
CA GLU A 270 -12.85 -19.27 10.23
C GLU A 270 -11.47 -19.78 10.63
N ALA A 271 -10.41 -19.15 10.13
CA ALA A 271 -9.05 -19.50 10.50
C ALA A 271 -8.24 -18.24 10.83
N LEU A 272 -7.69 -18.17 12.04
CA LEU A 272 -6.74 -17.10 12.37
C LEU A 272 -5.37 -17.47 11.80
N LEU A 273 -4.85 -16.60 10.93
CA LEU A 273 -3.53 -16.69 10.33
C LEU A 273 -2.55 -15.82 11.14
N ASP A 274 -1.45 -16.41 11.60
CA ASP A 274 -0.29 -15.69 12.12
C ASP A 274 0.69 -15.42 10.97
N LEU A 275 0.84 -14.13 10.68
CA LEU A 275 1.58 -13.59 9.55
C LEU A 275 2.88 -12.91 9.96
N ARG A 276 3.29 -12.99 11.23
CA ARG A 276 4.52 -12.33 11.73
C ARG A 276 5.76 -12.74 10.95
N ARG A 277 5.82 -14.00 10.51
CA ARG A 277 6.93 -14.55 9.70
C ARG A 277 6.68 -14.52 8.19
N ALA A 278 5.49 -14.11 7.76
CA ALA A 278 5.12 -14.13 6.36
C ALA A 278 5.86 -13.03 5.58
N ILE A 279 6.15 -13.30 4.31
CA ILE A 279 6.85 -12.39 3.39
C ILE A 279 5.97 -12.03 2.19
N PRO A 280 6.27 -10.97 1.43
CA PRO A 280 5.49 -10.65 0.24
C PRO A 280 5.58 -11.75 -0.84
N GLY A 281 4.42 -12.19 -1.32
CA GLY A 281 4.31 -13.32 -2.23
C GLY A 281 2.87 -13.75 -2.49
N ASP A 282 2.70 -14.71 -3.40
CA ASP A 282 1.45 -15.44 -3.64
C ASP A 282 1.39 -16.67 -2.73
N TYR A 283 0.24 -16.85 -2.09
CA TYR A 283 -0.02 -17.93 -1.15
C TYR A 283 -1.27 -18.71 -1.57
N VAL A 284 -1.33 -19.96 -1.11
CA VAL A 284 -2.55 -20.77 -1.16
C VAL A 284 -2.92 -21.17 0.26
N LEU A 285 -4.16 -20.92 0.61
CA LEU A 285 -4.83 -21.42 1.80
C LEU A 285 -5.54 -22.73 1.44
N ASP A 286 -5.02 -23.84 1.93
CA ASP A 286 -5.60 -25.15 1.74
C ASP A 286 -6.61 -25.43 2.88
N VAL A 287 -7.88 -25.59 2.53
CA VAL A 287 -8.93 -26.07 3.46
C VAL A 287 -9.14 -27.55 3.20
N ILE A 288 -8.72 -28.38 4.15
CA ILE A 288 -8.63 -29.83 4.00
C ILE A 288 -9.73 -30.48 4.83
N ARG A 289 -10.42 -31.46 4.22
CA ARG A 289 -11.31 -32.37 4.93
C ARG A 289 -10.54 -33.62 5.35
N PRO A 290 -10.28 -33.86 6.64
CA PRO A 290 -9.40 -34.96 7.05
C PRO A 290 -9.91 -36.36 6.70
N THR A 291 -11.24 -36.54 6.69
CA THR A 291 -11.89 -37.84 6.45
C THR A 291 -11.66 -38.36 5.03
N THR A 292 -11.83 -37.51 4.01
CA THR A 292 -11.66 -37.87 2.59
C THR A 292 -10.32 -37.42 2.01
N ARG A 293 -9.60 -36.52 2.70
CA ARG A 293 -8.42 -35.79 2.22
C ARG A 293 -8.69 -34.86 1.03
N ASP A 294 -9.97 -34.57 0.75
CA ASP A 294 -10.33 -33.53 -0.23
C ASP A 294 -9.80 -32.18 0.24
N THR A 295 -9.24 -31.40 -0.69
CA THR A 295 -8.63 -30.11 -0.38
C THR A 295 -9.19 -29.02 -1.29
N LEU A 296 -9.58 -27.88 -0.71
CA LEU A 296 -9.91 -26.66 -1.43
C LEU A 296 -8.70 -25.73 -1.41
N HIS A 297 -8.31 -25.22 -2.58
CA HIS A 297 -7.15 -24.34 -2.74
C HIS A 297 -7.62 -22.90 -2.95
N LEU A 298 -7.41 -22.03 -1.96
CA LEU A 298 -7.87 -20.65 -1.99
C LEU A 298 -6.67 -19.70 -2.10
N SER A 299 -6.54 -19.01 -3.24
CA SER A 299 -5.40 -18.15 -3.49
C SER A 299 -5.55 -16.79 -2.81
N PHE A 300 -4.47 -16.29 -2.20
CA PHE A 300 -4.36 -14.92 -1.71
C PHE A 300 -2.93 -14.42 -1.87
N ARG A 301 -2.70 -13.14 -1.63
CA ARG A 301 -1.35 -12.58 -1.71
C ARG A 301 -1.03 -11.66 -0.55
N ILE A 302 0.25 -11.65 -0.16
CA ILE A 302 0.80 -10.66 0.76
C ILE A 302 1.56 -9.64 -0.07
N GLN A 303 1.21 -8.36 0.05
CA GLN A 303 1.76 -7.29 -0.77
C GLN A 303 2.44 -6.22 0.09
N TRP A 304 3.66 -5.86 -0.31
CA TRP A 304 4.34 -4.68 0.21
C TRP A 304 3.87 -3.46 -0.57
N PHE A 305 3.03 -2.63 0.05
CA PHE A 305 2.56 -1.38 -0.54
C PHE A 305 3.61 -0.28 -0.40
N ALA A 306 3.79 0.51 -1.45
CA ALA A 306 4.74 1.61 -1.52
C ALA A 306 6.17 1.27 -1.01
N PRO A 307 6.82 0.18 -1.49
CA PRO A 307 8.16 -0.17 -1.04
C PRO A 307 9.17 0.91 -1.48
N PRO A 308 10.14 1.30 -0.63
CA PRO A 308 11.09 2.35 -0.97
C PRO A 308 12.07 1.85 -2.04
N VAL A 309 11.88 2.28 -3.29
CA VAL A 309 12.61 1.72 -4.45
C VAL A 309 14.15 1.83 -4.35
N GLN A 310 14.65 2.80 -3.57
CA GLN A 310 16.07 3.04 -3.32
C GLN A 310 16.72 1.91 -2.53
N LEU A 311 15.95 1.21 -1.68
CA LEU A 311 16.42 0.06 -0.92
C LEU A 311 16.98 -1.04 -1.84
N PHE A 312 16.39 -1.18 -3.03
CA PHE A 312 16.75 -2.23 -3.99
C PHE A 312 17.88 -1.80 -4.95
N GLN A 313 18.34 -0.55 -4.85
CA GLN A 313 19.49 -0.05 -5.59
C GLN A 313 20.74 -0.19 -4.72
N SER A 314 21.34 -1.37 -4.70
CA SER A 314 22.45 -1.78 -3.81
C SER A 314 23.47 -0.67 -3.50
N ARG A 315 24.04 -0.02 -4.54
CA ARG A 315 25.03 1.06 -4.41
C ARG A 315 24.47 2.31 -3.76
N TYR A 316 23.27 2.70 -4.17
CA TYR A 316 22.59 3.87 -3.62
C TYR A 316 22.21 3.64 -2.15
N ALA A 317 21.65 2.47 -1.86
CA ALA A 317 21.26 2.10 -0.52
C ALA A 317 22.46 2.17 0.43
N LEU A 318 23.59 1.56 0.05
CA LEU A 318 24.84 1.63 0.80
C LEU A 318 25.34 3.07 0.99
N ALA A 319 25.36 3.88 -0.09
CA ALA A 319 25.82 5.27 -0.02
C ALA A 319 25.04 6.10 1.00
N VAL A 320 23.72 5.93 1.08
CA VAL A 320 22.92 6.64 2.09
C VAL A 320 23.06 6.02 3.47
N MET A 321 23.28 4.71 3.60
CA MET A 321 23.45 4.05 4.89
C MET A 321 24.76 4.42 5.63
N GLN A 322 25.68 5.15 5.01
CA GLN A 322 26.90 5.68 5.67
C GLN A 322 26.62 6.50 6.94
N TYR A 323 25.38 6.95 7.15
CA TYR A 323 24.99 7.73 8.33
C TYR A 323 24.68 6.89 9.56
N VAL A 324 24.41 5.59 9.37
CA VAL A 324 24.00 4.66 10.42
C VAL A 324 24.92 3.45 10.53
N LEU A 325 25.69 3.16 9.48
CA LEU A 325 26.67 2.09 9.48
C LEU A 325 27.99 2.52 10.16
N PRO A 326 28.50 1.73 11.11
CA PRO A 326 29.92 1.72 11.48
C PRO A 326 30.84 1.50 10.26
N ASP A 327 32.07 2.02 10.32
CA ASP A 327 33.03 1.98 9.20
C ASP A 327 33.37 0.56 8.71
N ASP A 328 33.48 -0.41 9.63
CA ASP A 328 33.77 -1.81 9.35
C ASP A 328 32.58 -2.53 8.71
N GLU A 329 31.36 -2.27 9.20
CA GLU A 329 30.13 -2.80 8.61
C GLU A 329 29.88 -2.20 7.22
N TYR A 330 30.17 -0.90 7.03
CA TYR A 330 30.11 -0.25 5.72
C TYR A 330 31.05 -0.93 4.72
N ARG A 331 32.32 -1.17 5.11
CA ARG A 331 33.29 -1.87 4.26
C ARG A 331 32.82 -3.28 3.92
N THR A 332 32.32 -4.01 4.92
CA THR A 332 31.78 -5.37 4.74
C THR A 332 30.65 -5.39 3.71
N LEU A 333 29.72 -4.44 3.78
CA LEU A 333 28.63 -4.32 2.79
C LEU A 333 29.11 -3.83 1.42
N ALA A 334 30.12 -2.97 1.38
CA ALA A 334 30.74 -2.51 0.14
C ALA A 334 31.41 -3.67 -0.62
N ASP A 335 32.15 -4.50 0.10
CA ASP A 335 32.88 -5.66 -0.42
C ASP A 335 31.96 -6.84 -0.78
N THR A 336 30.72 -6.85 -0.25
CA THR A 336 29.71 -7.85 -0.64
C THR A 336 29.39 -7.69 -2.14
N PRO A 337 29.34 -8.80 -2.92
CA PRO A 337 28.95 -8.77 -4.33
C PRO A 337 27.63 -8.04 -4.55
N ASP A 338 27.53 -7.27 -5.63
CA ASP A 338 26.35 -6.43 -5.90
C ASP A 338 25.04 -7.24 -5.91
N SER A 339 25.11 -8.48 -6.43
CA SER A 339 24.01 -9.47 -6.44
C SER A 339 23.48 -9.83 -5.06
N ASP A 340 24.34 -9.84 -4.04
CA ASP A 340 24.02 -10.25 -2.67
C ASP A 340 23.89 -9.06 -1.72
N ARG A 341 24.34 -7.86 -2.12
CA ARG A 341 24.41 -6.68 -1.27
C ARG A 341 23.05 -6.24 -0.75
N VAL A 342 21.99 -6.26 -1.58
CA VAL A 342 20.63 -5.94 -1.12
C VAL A 342 20.21 -6.90 0.01
N ALA A 343 20.45 -8.21 -0.16
CA ALA A 343 20.12 -9.17 0.88
C ALA A 343 20.96 -8.98 2.16
N ALA A 344 22.23 -8.58 2.03
CA ALA A 344 23.06 -8.23 3.18
C ALA A 344 22.57 -6.98 3.91
N ILE A 345 22.16 -5.94 3.16
CA ILE A 345 21.54 -4.72 3.71
C ILE A 345 20.26 -5.05 4.47
N ILE A 346 19.37 -5.88 3.89
CA ILE A 346 18.12 -6.30 4.56
C ILE A 346 18.43 -7.05 5.86
N ARG A 347 19.39 -7.98 5.85
CA ARG A 347 19.79 -8.71 7.07
C ARG A 347 20.38 -7.79 8.14
N TRP A 348 21.17 -6.80 7.73
CA TRP A 348 21.67 -5.78 8.65
C TRP A 348 20.51 -5.05 9.32
N TRP A 349 19.57 -4.52 8.53
CA TRP A 349 18.39 -3.84 9.07
C TRP A 349 17.58 -4.73 9.99
N GLN A 350 17.36 -6.00 9.64
CA GLN A 350 16.69 -6.98 10.51
C GLN A 350 17.37 -7.12 11.88
N SER A 351 18.70 -7.07 11.94
CA SER A 351 19.44 -7.11 13.22
C SER A 351 19.30 -5.84 14.05
N GLN A 352 19.00 -4.71 13.38
CA GLN A 352 18.82 -3.39 14.00
C GLN A 352 17.35 -3.05 14.24
N ASP A 353 16.42 -3.98 14.00
CA ASP A 353 14.99 -3.72 14.09
C ASP A 353 14.57 -3.46 15.54
N PRO A 354 14.13 -2.23 15.90
CA PRO A 354 13.68 -1.94 17.25
C PRO A 354 12.32 -2.60 17.56
N THR A 355 11.57 -3.01 16.54
CA THR A 355 10.21 -3.56 16.64
C THR A 355 10.08 -4.88 15.87
N PRO A 356 10.84 -5.95 16.23
CA PRO A 356 10.95 -7.19 15.46
C PRO A 356 9.72 -8.11 15.57
N ALA A 357 8.52 -7.53 15.68
CA ALA A 357 7.26 -8.26 15.78
C ALA A 357 6.88 -8.92 14.45
N THR A 358 7.39 -8.42 13.32
CA THR A 358 7.16 -9.00 11.99
C THR A 358 8.42 -8.94 11.13
N ARG A 359 8.38 -9.58 9.94
CA ARG A 359 9.43 -9.43 8.90
C ARG A 359 9.47 -8.03 8.28
N TYR A 360 8.40 -7.24 8.41
CA TYR A 360 8.39 -5.85 7.97
C TYR A 360 9.13 -5.00 9.00
N ASN A 361 10.20 -4.35 8.57
CA ASN A 361 11.04 -3.53 9.43
C ASN A 361 10.69 -2.05 9.24
N GLU A 362 9.92 -1.50 10.19
CA GLU A 362 9.42 -0.13 10.12
C GLU A 362 10.55 0.91 10.06
N ALA A 363 11.64 0.70 10.81
CA ALA A 363 12.78 1.61 10.87
C ALA A 363 13.52 1.70 9.53
N MET A 364 13.75 0.56 8.87
CA MET A 364 14.34 0.48 7.54
C MET A 364 13.47 1.20 6.51
N VAL A 365 12.16 0.94 6.51
CA VAL A 365 11.24 1.58 5.55
C VAL A 365 11.27 3.08 5.74
N GLU A 366 11.16 3.55 6.98
CA GLU A 366 11.19 4.98 7.30
C GLU A 366 12.52 5.64 6.90
N TYR A 367 13.65 4.96 7.13
CA TYR A 367 14.97 5.45 6.73
C TYR A 367 15.06 5.69 5.23
N PHE A 368 14.68 4.69 4.42
CA PHE A 368 14.74 4.82 2.96
C PHE A 368 13.65 5.73 2.40
N ARG A 369 12.49 5.84 3.05
CA ARG A 369 11.47 6.82 2.72
C ARG A 369 12.03 8.24 2.87
N ARG A 370 12.69 8.53 3.99
CA ARG A 370 13.33 9.83 4.23
C ARG A 370 14.50 10.07 3.27
N ALA A 371 15.28 9.05 2.95
CA ALA A 371 16.37 9.15 1.97
C ALA A 371 15.84 9.62 0.61
N LEU A 372 14.77 9.00 0.13
CA LEU A 372 14.15 9.41 -1.14
C LEU A 372 13.58 10.82 -1.07
N GLN A 373 12.88 11.17 0.01
CA GLN A 373 12.36 12.52 0.18
C GLN A 373 13.49 13.56 0.19
N ALA A 374 14.56 13.28 0.95
CA ALA A 374 15.73 14.13 1.05
C ALA A 374 16.42 14.34 -0.29
N ARG A 375 16.52 13.29 -1.13
CA ARG A 375 17.13 13.32 -2.45
C ARG A 375 16.65 14.49 -3.30
N SER A 376 15.34 14.76 -3.31
CA SER A 376 14.77 15.90 -4.04
C SER A 376 14.68 17.18 -3.20
N SER A 377 14.32 17.07 -1.92
CA SER A 377 14.02 18.24 -1.08
C SER A 377 15.25 19.05 -0.71
N TYR A 378 16.43 18.43 -0.66
CA TYR A 378 17.67 19.09 -0.25
C TYR A 378 18.73 19.12 -1.34
N ALA A 379 18.36 18.77 -2.58
CA ALA A 379 19.25 18.95 -3.72
C ALA A 379 19.57 20.44 -3.92
N THR A 380 20.78 20.72 -4.34
CA THR A 380 21.24 22.07 -4.72
C THR A 380 21.73 22.03 -6.16
N ALA A 381 22.06 23.20 -6.72
CA ALA A 381 22.65 23.27 -8.06
C ALA A 381 23.98 22.50 -8.16
N THR A 382 24.71 22.36 -7.04
CA THR A 382 26.02 21.69 -6.99
C THR A 382 25.94 20.28 -6.38
N GLU A 383 24.96 20.01 -5.52
CA GLU A 383 24.72 18.71 -4.90
C GLU A 383 23.37 18.15 -5.40
N SER A 384 23.41 17.45 -6.54
CA SER A 384 22.20 16.96 -7.21
C SER A 384 21.41 15.88 -6.44
N ASP A 385 22.04 15.25 -5.45
CA ASP A 385 21.39 14.32 -4.54
C ASP A 385 21.32 14.91 -3.13
N GLY A 386 20.13 15.42 -2.79
CA GLY A 386 19.86 16.01 -1.49
C GLY A 386 20.07 15.05 -0.31
N ALA A 387 19.93 13.73 -0.49
CA ALA A 387 20.12 12.74 0.56
C ALA A 387 21.58 12.65 1.03
N LEU A 388 22.51 13.03 0.16
CA LEU A 388 23.95 13.05 0.42
C LEU A 388 24.46 14.38 0.99
N THR A 389 23.57 15.37 1.14
CA THR A 389 23.91 16.67 1.74
C THR A 389 23.82 16.63 3.26
N GLU A 390 24.38 17.62 3.95
CA GLU A 390 24.31 17.69 5.41
C GLU A 390 22.89 17.95 5.91
N ARG A 391 22.07 18.72 5.20
CA ARG A 391 20.63 18.86 5.49
C ARG A 391 19.89 17.53 5.29
N GLY A 392 20.18 16.85 4.18
CA GLY A 392 19.63 15.52 3.91
C GLY A 392 19.97 14.51 4.99
N LYS A 393 21.22 14.47 5.45
CA LYS A 393 21.66 13.63 6.57
C LYS A 393 20.83 13.87 7.83
N ILE A 394 20.71 15.14 8.26
CA ILE A 394 19.92 15.49 9.45
C ILE A 394 18.45 15.09 9.27
N PHE A 395 17.87 15.35 8.10
CA PHE A 395 16.50 14.94 7.80
C PHE A 395 16.30 13.41 7.82
N ILE A 396 17.24 12.64 7.27
CA ILE A 396 17.16 11.17 7.24
C ILE A 396 17.18 10.62 8.66
N LEU A 397 18.11 11.11 9.50
CA LEU A 397 18.27 10.64 10.87
C LEU A 397 17.08 11.04 11.77
N PHE A 398 16.56 12.26 11.61
CA PHE A 398 15.64 12.84 12.59
C PHE A 398 14.24 13.17 12.06
N GLY A 399 14.00 13.00 10.77
CA GLY A 399 12.75 13.37 10.10
C GLY A 399 12.63 14.89 9.88
N ALA A 400 11.41 15.34 9.61
CA ALA A 400 11.12 16.76 9.44
C ALA A 400 11.32 17.53 10.77
N PRO A 401 11.97 18.71 10.75
CA PRO A 401 12.08 19.55 11.93
C PRO A 401 10.71 20.06 12.39
N SER A 402 10.57 20.33 13.68
CA SER A 402 9.36 20.96 14.25
C SER A 402 9.17 22.39 13.75
N ARG A 403 10.29 23.09 13.54
CA ARG A 403 10.31 24.46 13.02
C ARG A 403 11.60 24.70 12.25
N VAL A 404 11.49 25.47 11.18
CA VAL A 404 12.63 26.01 10.42
C VAL A 404 12.60 27.52 10.53
N GLU A 405 13.75 28.12 10.82
CA GLU A 405 13.98 29.56 10.73
C GLU A 405 15.05 29.82 9.67
N THR A 406 14.90 30.88 8.91
CA THR A 406 15.89 31.30 7.93
C THR A 406 16.23 32.76 8.18
N ASP A 407 17.53 33.02 8.29
CA ASP A 407 18.09 34.36 8.42
C ASP A 407 18.91 34.65 7.16
N LEU A 408 18.48 35.67 6.42
CA LEU A 408 19.12 36.12 5.18
C LEU A 408 19.51 37.59 5.33
N GLU A 409 20.34 37.89 6.33
CA GLU A 409 20.91 39.22 6.51
C GLU A 409 21.77 39.65 5.30
N PRO A 410 21.51 40.81 4.67
CA PRO A 410 22.33 41.33 3.59
C PRO A 410 23.80 41.50 4.04
N GLY A 411 24.73 40.90 3.29
CA GLY A 411 26.17 40.97 3.59
C GLY A 411 26.71 39.90 4.54
N ARG A 412 25.87 38.98 5.03
CA ARG A 412 26.31 37.77 5.76
C ARG A 412 25.92 36.50 4.99
N PRO A 413 26.64 35.37 5.18
CA PRO A 413 26.16 34.08 4.71
C PRO A 413 24.78 33.79 5.30
N GLY A 414 23.83 33.37 4.47
CA GLY A 414 22.50 32.99 4.94
C GLY A 414 22.57 31.83 5.94
N VAL A 415 21.68 31.82 6.92
CA VAL A 415 21.61 30.78 7.95
C VAL A 415 20.23 30.13 7.95
N GLU A 416 20.18 28.82 8.07
CA GLU A 416 18.95 28.04 8.25
C GLU A 416 19.06 27.26 9.56
N ILE A 417 18.09 27.43 10.46
CA ILE A 417 18.07 26.81 11.79
C ILE A 417 16.90 25.86 11.89
N TRP A 418 17.18 24.59 12.17
CA TRP A 418 16.18 23.54 12.34
C TRP A 418 16.03 23.21 13.81
N TYR A 419 14.80 23.31 14.31
CA TYR A 419 14.44 22.98 15.69
C TYR A 419 13.75 21.64 15.74
N TYR A 420 14.27 20.73 16.55
CA TYR A 420 13.63 19.44 16.87
C TYR A 420 13.23 19.43 18.34
N THR A 421 11.97 19.80 18.59
CA THR A 421 11.38 19.82 19.95
C THR A 421 10.83 18.45 20.39
N ASN A 422 10.91 17.47 19.50
CA ASN A 422 10.59 16.06 19.79
C ASN A 422 11.71 15.40 20.61
N ALA A 423 11.73 14.06 20.67
CA ALA A 423 12.72 13.29 21.42
C ALA A 423 14.20 13.61 21.06
N VAL A 424 14.46 14.23 19.90
CA VAL A 424 15.82 14.64 19.51
C VAL A 424 16.33 15.79 20.39
N ARG A 425 15.46 16.73 20.78
CA ARG A 425 15.77 17.91 21.63
C ARG A 425 17.03 18.66 21.22
N LYS A 426 17.17 18.97 19.92
CA LYS A 426 18.33 19.69 19.38
C LYS A 426 17.91 20.78 18.40
N ARG A 427 18.78 21.79 18.25
CA ARG A 427 18.79 22.70 17.11
C ARG A 427 20.03 22.48 16.27
N PHE A 428 19.85 22.53 14.94
CA PHE A 428 20.91 22.40 13.95
C PHE A 428 20.98 23.70 13.15
N THR A 429 22.16 24.30 13.07
CA THR A 429 22.38 25.55 12.32
C THR A 429 23.19 25.26 11.07
N PHE A 430 22.62 25.55 9.90
CA PHE A 430 23.25 25.43 8.60
C PHE A 430 23.61 26.81 8.05
N GLU A 431 24.79 26.94 7.47
CA GLU A 431 25.24 28.14 6.77
C GLU A 431 25.24 27.90 5.26
N VAL A 432 24.73 28.85 4.50
CA VAL A 432 24.64 28.80 3.04
C VAL A 432 25.88 29.45 2.44
N GLY A 433 26.71 28.63 1.79
CA GLY A 433 27.87 29.12 1.04
C GLY A 433 27.48 29.76 -0.30
N GLN A 434 28.44 30.42 -0.95
CA GLN A 434 28.22 31.17 -2.20
C GLN A 434 27.65 30.36 -3.39
N GLN A 435 27.75 29.02 -3.35
CA GLN A 435 27.20 28.13 -4.38
C GLN A 435 25.84 27.51 -3.98
N GLY A 436 25.17 28.07 -2.96
CA GLY A 436 23.91 27.54 -2.43
C GLY A 436 24.05 26.25 -1.64
N ARG A 437 25.28 25.88 -1.26
CA ARG A 437 25.59 24.68 -0.47
C ARG A 437 25.38 24.94 1.01
N TYR A 438 24.61 24.09 1.67
CA TYR A 438 24.31 24.20 3.09
C TYR A 438 25.30 23.36 3.90
N ARG A 439 25.96 23.99 4.87
CA ARG A 439 26.89 23.33 5.78
C ARG A 439 26.46 23.45 7.24
N LEU A 440 26.37 22.34 7.94
CA LEU A 440 26.10 22.25 9.37
C LEU A 440 27.26 22.87 10.15
N ARG A 441 26.96 23.97 10.86
CA ARG A 441 27.93 24.71 11.66
C ARG A 441 27.82 24.43 13.15
N LYS A 442 26.60 24.28 13.65
CA LYS A 442 26.35 24.12 15.09
C LYS A 442 25.26 23.08 15.33
N ILE A 443 25.45 22.33 16.40
CA ILE A 443 24.46 21.42 16.98
C ILE A 443 24.38 21.79 18.45
N GLU A 444 23.18 22.15 18.91
CA GLU A 444 22.96 22.60 20.29
C GLU A 444 21.75 21.88 20.86
N SER A 445 21.74 21.65 22.17
CA SER A 445 20.59 21.03 22.86
C SER A 445 19.51 22.07 23.13
N LEU A 446 18.24 21.63 23.15
CA LEU A 446 17.06 22.45 23.45
C LEU A 446 16.51 22.24 24.86
#